data_AF-A0A0F9LDA0-F1
#
_entry.id   AF-A0A0F9LDA0-F1
#
_cell.length_a   1.000
_cell.length_b   1.000
_cell.length_c   1.000
_cell.angle_alpha   90.00
_cell.angle_beta   90.00
_cell.angle_gamma   90.00
#
_symmetry.space_group_name_H-M   'P 1'
#
loop_
_entity.id
_entity.type
_entity.pdbx_description
1 polymer ?
#
loop_
_entity_poly.entity_id
_entity_poly.type
_entity_poly.pdbx_seq_one_letter_code
_entity_poly.pdbx_strand_id
1 'polypeptide(L)'
;MAQRVSGGGMGMRTRKKSFVAKTAAMLVMTIVPFSAVELGSGMNGGGLKVIWAGLTETDTADAWNGGIMFPEKSVQVEGTHGTTVIEGSNDETNYETLTDRQGGNVSFIADGIREIEENPRQIRPRVSAGTSVSVNVTIIVSRGKD
;
A
#
# COMPACT_ATOMS: atom_id res chain seq x y z
N MET A 1 72.32 46.37 18.95
CA MET A 1 70.91 46.36 19.40
C MET A 1 70.04 46.19 18.16
N ALA A 2 69.33 45.08 18.06
CA ALA A 2 68.72 44.58 16.84
C ALA A 2 67.31 45.15 16.62
N GLN A 3 66.96 45.45 15.36
CA GLN A 3 65.57 45.56 14.93
C GLN A 3 65.41 44.83 13.60
N ARG A 4 64.95 43.58 13.67
CA ARG A 4 64.60 42.75 12.50
C ARG A 4 63.19 43.11 12.06
N VAL A 5 63.06 43.56 10.82
CA VAL A 5 61.78 43.82 10.14
C VAL A 5 61.27 42.51 9.53
N SER A 6 59.96 42.30 9.71
CA SER A 6 59.14 41.15 9.34
C SER A 6 59.01 40.93 7.82
N GLY A 7 59.10 39.67 7.38
CA GLY A 7 58.67 39.21 6.05
C GLY A 7 57.77 37.98 6.20
N GLY A 8 56.53 38.08 5.73
CA GLY A 8 55.40 37.21 6.06
C GLY A 8 55.47 35.80 5.47
N GLY A 9 55.17 34.81 6.32
CA GLY A 9 54.90 33.44 5.90
C GLY A 9 53.55 33.34 5.21
N MET A 10 53.56 33.07 3.91
CA MET A 10 52.39 32.78 3.09
C MET A 10 51.82 31.40 3.50
N GLY A 11 50.94 31.38 4.50
CA GLY A 11 50.21 30.18 4.88
C GLY A 11 49.26 29.74 3.77
N MET A 12 49.63 28.68 3.05
CA MET A 12 48.82 28.03 2.03
C MET A 12 47.60 27.37 2.71
N ARG A 13 46.49 28.11 2.81
CA ARG A 13 45.22 27.56 3.30
C ARG A 13 44.60 26.70 2.19
N THR A 14 44.80 25.38 2.26
CA THR A 14 44.04 24.41 1.47
C THR A 14 42.57 24.53 1.88
N ARG A 15 41.74 25.17 1.04
CA ARG A 15 40.29 25.21 1.24
C ARG A 15 39.78 23.77 1.10
N LYS A 16 39.50 23.09 2.21
CA LYS A 16 38.66 21.87 2.19
C LYS A 16 37.30 22.29 1.64
N LYS A 17 37.03 21.98 0.37
CA LYS A 17 35.66 22.04 -0.16
C LYS A 17 34.88 20.95 0.56
N SER A 18 34.17 21.31 1.61
CA SER A 18 33.18 20.43 2.24
C SER A 18 32.05 20.24 1.24
N PHE A 19 32.10 19.14 0.49
CA PHE A 19 30.91 18.65 -0.20
C PHE A 19 29.99 18.11 0.88
N VAL A 20 28.95 18.88 1.23
CA VAL A 20 27.80 18.32 1.94
C VAL A 20 27.11 17.44 0.91
N ALA A 21 27.34 16.13 1.00
CA ALA A 21 26.52 15.16 0.26
C ALA A 21 25.10 15.31 0.78
N LYS A 22 24.24 15.97 0.02
CA LYS A 22 22.81 16.03 0.29
C LYS A 22 22.26 14.66 -0.07
N THR A 23 22.25 13.75 0.91
CA THR A 23 21.57 12.46 0.78
C THR A 23 20.12 12.75 0.45
N ALA A 24 19.71 12.49 -0.79
CA ALA A 24 18.30 12.43 -1.15
C ALA A 24 17.74 11.21 -0.41
N ALA A 25 16.78 11.42 0.49
CA ALA A 25 15.98 10.32 1.00
C ALA A 25 15.25 9.71 -0.20
N MET A 26 15.63 8.50 -0.58
CA MET A 26 14.83 7.71 -1.51
C MET A 26 13.52 7.44 -0.79
N LEU A 27 12.42 8.05 -1.26
CA LEU A 27 11.09 7.71 -0.79
C LEU A 27 10.86 6.23 -1.10
N VAL A 28 11.01 5.38 -0.08
CA VAL A 28 10.52 4.02 -0.15
C VAL A 28 9.01 4.16 -0.05
N MET A 29 8.32 3.86 -1.15
CA MET A 29 6.86 3.77 -1.14
C MET A 29 6.47 2.81 -0.01
N THR A 30 5.72 3.31 0.96
CA THR A 30 5.35 2.52 2.14
C THR A 30 4.28 1.54 1.70
N ILE A 31 4.65 0.26 1.59
CA ILE A 31 3.72 -0.81 1.28
C ILE A 31 3.02 -1.20 2.58
N VAL A 32 1.69 -1.12 2.61
CA VAL A 32 0.89 -1.59 3.75
C VAL A 32 0.71 -3.11 3.61
N PRO A 33 1.25 -3.94 4.52
CA PRO A 33 1.15 -5.39 4.42
C PRO A 33 -0.27 -5.87 4.72
N PHE A 34 -0.63 -7.03 4.17
CA PHE A 34 -1.84 -7.75 4.58
C PHE A 34 -1.56 -8.78 5.68
N SER A 35 -2.61 -9.14 6.40
CA SER A 35 -2.67 -10.35 7.21
C SER A 35 -3.82 -11.23 6.73
N ALA A 36 -3.66 -12.55 6.80
CA ALA A 36 -4.68 -13.51 6.38
C ALA A 36 -4.93 -14.52 7.50
N VAL A 37 -6.22 -14.76 7.81
CA VAL A 37 -6.64 -15.65 8.90
C VAL A 37 -7.73 -16.60 8.40
N GLU A 38 -7.53 -17.89 8.61
CA GLU A 38 -8.53 -18.93 8.31
C GLU A 38 -9.74 -18.76 9.25
N LEU A 39 -10.93 -18.71 8.67
CA LEU A 39 -12.22 -18.55 9.35
C LEU A 39 -12.82 -19.92 9.71
N GLY A 40 -12.03 -20.77 10.37
CA GLY A 40 -12.46 -22.06 10.90
C GLY A 40 -12.86 -23.11 9.85
N SER A 41 -12.70 -24.39 10.19
CA SER A 41 -13.02 -25.54 9.32
C SER A 41 -14.49 -25.96 9.43
N GLY A 42 -15.42 -25.00 9.50
CA GLY A 42 -16.83 -25.26 9.77
C GLY A 42 -17.50 -26.24 8.78
N MET A 43 -18.71 -26.68 9.10
CA MET A 43 -19.47 -27.75 8.41
C MET A 43 -19.69 -27.57 6.89
N ASN A 44 -19.31 -26.43 6.30
CA ASN A 44 -19.54 -26.08 4.90
C ASN A 44 -18.26 -25.74 4.11
N GLY A 45 -17.07 -25.98 4.65
CA GLY A 45 -15.80 -25.53 4.06
C GLY A 45 -15.30 -24.23 4.72
N GLY A 46 -13.98 -24.10 4.83
CA GLY A 46 -13.36 -22.94 5.46
C GLY A 46 -13.46 -21.68 4.61
N GLY A 47 -13.30 -20.52 5.25
CA GLY A 47 -13.12 -19.23 4.58
C GLY A 47 -11.80 -18.57 4.99
N LEU A 48 -11.41 -17.50 4.31
CA LEU A 48 -10.24 -16.70 4.67
C LEU A 48 -10.67 -15.25 4.87
N LYS A 49 -10.14 -14.63 5.92
CA LYS A 49 -10.23 -13.18 6.15
C LYS A 49 -8.88 -12.55 5.87
N VAL A 50 -8.84 -11.65 4.90
CA VAL A 50 -7.65 -10.90 4.50
C VAL A 50 -7.83 -9.44 4.91
N ILE A 51 -6.87 -8.87 5.63
CA ILE A 51 -6.98 -7.54 6.22
C ILE A 51 -5.76 -6.71 5.84
N TRP A 52 -6.01 -5.49 5.38
CA TRP A 52 -5.05 -4.40 5.36
C TRP A 52 -5.52 -3.33 6.34
N ALA A 53 -4.66 -2.95 7.28
CA ALA A 53 -5.00 -2.00 8.32
C ALA A 53 -4.28 -0.67 8.12
N GLY A 54 -4.98 0.44 8.38
CA GLY A 54 -4.40 1.77 8.48
C GLY A 54 -3.84 2.32 7.15
N LEU A 55 -4.51 2.10 6.03
CA LEU A 55 -4.15 2.76 4.77
C LEU A 55 -4.35 4.28 4.88
N THR A 56 -3.39 5.03 4.36
CA THR A 56 -3.31 6.49 4.34
C THR A 56 -3.31 7.06 2.90
N GLU A 57 -3.18 8.38 2.76
CA GLU A 57 -3.53 9.17 1.56
C GLU A 57 -2.83 8.83 0.23
N THR A 58 -1.77 8.04 0.26
CA THR A 58 -1.01 7.66 -0.95
C THR A 58 -0.72 6.17 -1.02
N ASP A 59 -1.34 5.37 -0.15
CA ASP A 59 -0.96 3.98 0.01
C ASP A 59 -1.50 3.12 -1.13
N THR A 60 -0.59 2.32 -1.67
CA THR A 60 -0.91 1.12 -2.43
C THR A 60 -0.47 -0.05 -1.58
N ALA A 61 -1.43 -0.90 -1.21
CA ALA A 61 -1.16 -1.98 -0.28
C ALA A 61 -0.44 -3.15 -0.97
N ASP A 62 0.12 -4.06 -0.15
CA ASP A 62 0.67 -5.31 -0.65
C ASP A 62 -0.43 -6.18 -1.27
N ALA A 63 -0.08 -6.95 -2.30
CA ALA A 63 -1.05 -7.74 -3.01
C ALA A 63 -1.24 -9.13 -2.37
N TRP A 64 -2.47 -9.45 -2.03
CA TRP A 64 -2.82 -10.79 -1.59
C TRP A 64 -2.90 -11.74 -2.81
N ASN A 65 -1.96 -12.69 -2.87
CA ASN A 65 -1.86 -13.70 -3.94
C ASN A 65 -2.61 -14.99 -3.57
N GLY A 66 -3.95 -14.89 -3.49
CA GLY A 66 -4.80 -16.05 -3.21
C GLY A 66 -6.18 -15.98 -3.88
N GLY A 67 -6.47 -14.94 -4.66
CA GLY A 67 -7.81 -14.67 -5.17
C GLY A 67 -8.38 -15.82 -6.00
N ILE A 68 -7.56 -16.43 -6.86
CA ILE A 68 -7.98 -17.50 -7.79
C ILE A 68 -8.66 -18.70 -7.10
N MET A 69 -8.32 -18.99 -5.85
CA MET A 69 -8.84 -20.13 -5.10
C MET A 69 -10.26 -19.90 -4.56
N PHE A 70 -10.76 -18.66 -4.65
CA PHE A 70 -12.02 -18.26 -4.04
C PHE A 70 -12.82 -17.38 -4.99
N PRO A 71 -13.74 -17.94 -5.78
CA PRO A 71 -14.53 -17.16 -6.74
C PRO A 71 -15.44 -16.15 -6.04
N GLU A 72 -16.07 -16.54 -4.93
CA GLU A 72 -16.96 -15.68 -4.14
C GLU A 72 -16.17 -14.84 -3.13
N LYS A 73 -16.27 -13.51 -3.27
CA LYS A 73 -15.50 -12.57 -2.47
C LYS A 73 -16.33 -11.34 -2.13
N SER A 74 -16.26 -10.91 -0.88
CA SER A 74 -16.81 -9.62 -0.44
C SER A 74 -15.70 -8.78 0.18
N VAL A 75 -15.80 -7.47 0.00
CA VAL A 75 -14.87 -6.50 0.59
C VAL A 75 -15.63 -5.48 1.40
N GLN A 76 -15.17 -5.27 2.62
CA GLN A 76 -15.64 -4.23 3.54
C GLN A 76 -14.54 -3.20 3.74
N VAL A 77 -14.93 -1.94 3.76
CA VAL A 77 -14.07 -0.80 4.04
C VAL A 77 -14.65 -0.01 5.21
N GLU A 78 -13.79 0.38 6.16
CA GLU A 78 -14.17 1.19 7.31
C GLU A 78 -13.07 2.18 7.73
N GLY A 79 -13.44 3.34 8.25
CA GLY A 79 -12.54 4.29 8.90
C GLY A 79 -12.72 5.74 8.45
N THR A 80 -11.63 6.49 8.45
CA THR A 80 -11.61 7.88 7.95
C THR A 80 -11.25 7.85 6.47
N HIS A 81 -12.25 8.02 5.62
CA HIS A 81 -12.14 7.63 4.21
C HIS A 81 -11.69 8.77 3.31
N GLY A 82 -10.72 8.44 2.46
CA GLY A 82 -10.53 9.03 1.14
C GLY A 82 -11.29 8.21 0.11
N THR A 83 -10.94 8.35 -1.17
CA THR A 83 -11.37 7.37 -2.19
C THR A 83 -10.46 6.15 -2.11
N THR A 84 -11.04 5.00 -1.79
CA THR A 84 -10.35 3.70 -1.81
C THR A 84 -10.92 2.85 -2.93
N VAL A 85 -10.04 2.28 -3.76
CA VAL A 85 -10.41 1.33 -4.82
C VAL A 85 -9.83 -0.04 -4.51
N ILE A 86 -10.52 -1.08 -4.96
CA ILE A 86 -10.02 -2.45 -4.93
C ILE A 86 -9.56 -2.83 -6.32
N GLU A 87 -8.32 -3.28 -6.42
CA GLU A 87 -7.67 -3.62 -7.68
C GLU A 87 -7.36 -5.11 -7.74
N GLY A 88 -7.28 -5.65 -8.95
CA GLY A 88 -6.80 -6.99 -9.20
C GLY A 88 -5.83 -7.09 -10.38
N SER A 89 -5.04 -8.16 -10.38
CA SER A 89 -4.08 -8.45 -11.44
C SER A 89 -3.97 -9.96 -11.70
N ASN A 90 -3.70 -10.30 -12.96
CA ASN A 90 -3.36 -11.65 -13.42
C ASN A 90 -1.92 -11.75 -13.95
N ASP A 91 -1.22 -10.63 -14.14
CA ASP A 91 0.17 -10.56 -14.63
C ASP A 91 1.15 -10.02 -13.57
N GLU A 92 0.64 -9.81 -12.35
CA GLU A 92 1.36 -9.34 -11.17
C GLU A 92 1.96 -7.92 -11.29
N THR A 93 1.71 -7.24 -12.40
CA THR A 93 2.36 -5.97 -12.76
C THR A 93 1.33 -4.88 -13.01
N ASN A 94 0.32 -5.18 -13.83
CA ASN A 94 -0.76 -4.27 -14.19
C ASN A 94 -1.98 -4.58 -13.33
N TYR A 95 -2.46 -3.56 -12.63
CA TYR A 95 -3.58 -3.65 -11.71
C TYR A 95 -4.71 -2.77 -12.19
N GLU A 96 -5.89 -3.36 -12.32
CA GLU A 96 -7.10 -2.68 -12.76
C GLU A 96 -8.12 -2.65 -11.62
N THR A 97 -8.95 -1.60 -11.59
CA THR A 97 -10.05 -1.52 -10.61
C THR A 97 -11.07 -2.61 -10.90
N LEU A 98 -11.40 -3.39 -9.89
CA LEU A 98 -12.39 -4.47 -9.97
C LEU A 98 -13.81 -3.91 -9.99
N THR A 99 -14.76 -4.72 -10.43
CA THR A 99 -16.17 -4.34 -10.52
C THR A 99 -17.08 -5.19 -9.65
N ASP A 100 -18.25 -4.64 -9.34
CA ASP A 100 -19.34 -5.37 -8.72
C ASP A 100 -20.28 -5.96 -9.80
N ARG A 101 -21.25 -6.76 -9.36
CA ARG A 101 -22.23 -7.41 -10.23
C ARG A 101 -23.08 -6.46 -11.08
N GLN A 102 -23.13 -5.18 -10.73
CA GLN A 102 -23.86 -4.16 -11.49
C GLN A 102 -22.97 -3.49 -12.55
N GLY A 103 -21.70 -3.90 -12.64
CA GLY A 103 -20.68 -3.30 -13.51
C GLY A 103 -20.10 -2.01 -12.95
N GLY A 104 -20.36 -1.69 -11.68
CA GLY A 104 -19.79 -0.52 -11.01
C GLY A 104 -18.40 -0.80 -10.46
N ASN A 105 -17.51 0.19 -10.48
CA ASN A 105 -16.21 0.05 -9.83
C ASN A 105 -16.37 -0.24 -8.33
N VAL A 106 -15.58 -1.17 -7.81
CA VAL A 106 -15.46 -1.42 -6.37
C VAL A 106 -14.63 -0.29 -5.75
N SER A 107 -15.32 0.82 -5.48
CA SER A 107 -14.77 2.05 -4.93
C SER A 107 -15.62 2.56 -3.77
N PHE A 108 -14.95 3.10 -2.76
CA PHE A 108 -15.52 3.56 -1.50
C PHE A 108 -15.10 5.01 -1.24
N ILE A 109 -16.07 5.84 -0.88
CA ILE A 109 -15.90 7.22 -0.38
C ILE A 109 -16.51 7.39 1.01
N ALA A 110 -16.93 6.27 1.61
CA ALA A 110 -17.55 6.10 2.91
C ALA A 110 -17.46 4.61 3.28
N ASP A 111 -17.70 4.29 4.54
CA ASP A 111 -17.77 2.91 5.00
C ASP A 111 -18.82 2.11 4.22
N GLY A 112 -18.53 0.84 3.94
CA GLY A 112 -19.46 0.00 3.20
C GLY A 112 -18.91 -1.38 2.85
N ILE A 113 -19.78 -2.17 2.22
CA ILE A 113 -19.46 -3.51 1.73
C ILE A 113 -19.89 -3.67 0.27
N ARG A 114 -19.08 -4.35 -0.54
CA ARG A 114 -19.41 -4.71 -1.92
C ARG A 114 -18.95 -6.14 -2.23
N GLU A 115 -19.64 -6.76 -3.18
CA GLU A 115 -19.16 -7.98 -3.84
C GLU A 115 -18.10 -7.63 -4.88
N ILE A 116 -17.16 -8.55 -5.11
CA ILE A 116 -16.17 -8.47 -6.20
C ILE A 116 -16.56 -9.53 -7.24
N GLU A 117 -16.88 -9.10 -8.46
CA GLU A 117 -17.33 -9.99 -9.53
C GLU A 117 -16.17 -10.80 -10.12
N GLU A 118 -14.99 -10.20 -10.29
CA GLU A 118 -13.87 -10.87 -10.92
C GLU A 118 -13.14 -11.86 -9.99
N ASN A 119 -12.42 -12.81 -10.59
CA ASN A 119 -11.57 -13.76 -9.87
C ASN A 119 -10.08 -13.61 -10.23
N PRO A 120 -9.47 -12.45 -9.98
CA PRO A 120 -8.05 -12.24 -10.28
C PRO A 120 -7.15 -13.05 -9.34
N ARG A 121 -5.92 -13.33 -9.78
CA ARG A 121 -4.92 -14.00 -8.95
C ARG A 121 -4.51 -13.15 -7.74
N GLN A 122 -4.21 -11.88 -7.97
CA GLN A 122 -3.81 -10.93 -6.95
C GLN A 122 -4.89 -9.88 -6.73
N ILE A 123 -5.11 -9.50 -5.47
CA ILE A 123 -6.04 -8.43 -5.07
C ILE A 123 -5.34 -7.51 -4.09
N ARG A 124 -5.52 -6.19 -4.24
CA ARG A 124 -5.02 -5.19 -3.30
C ARG A 124 -5.92 -3.95 -3.22
N PRO A 125 -5.99 -3.27 -2.07
CA PRO A 125 -6.54 -1.92 -1.99
C PRO A 125 -5.52 -0.84 -2.37
N ARG A 126 -6.04 0.27 -2.90
CA ARG A 126 -5.30 1.51 -3.16
C ARG A 126 -6.12 2.71 -2.74
N VAL A 127 -5.52 3.65 -2.00
CA VAL A 127 -6.12 4.96 -1.74
C VAL A 127 -5.73 5.89 -2.89
N SER A 128 -6.72 6.47 -3.58
CA SER A 128 -6.50 7.30 -4.77
C SER A 128 -6.74 8.80 -4.54
N ALA A 129 -7.38 9.19 -3.44
CA ALA A 129 -7.62 10.58 -3.10
C ALA A 129 -8.01 10.71 -1.62
N GLY A 130 -7.92 11.90 -1.04
CA GLY A 130 -8.42 12.22 0.29
C GLY A 130 -7.42 12.98 1.15
N THR A 131 -7.84 13.36 2.35
CA THR A 131 -7.01 14.01 3.38
C THR A 131 -7.36 13.44 4.75
N SER A 132 -6.37 13.24 5.61
CA SER A 132 -6.48 12.55 6.90
C SER A 132 -7.04 11.13 6.77
N VAL A 133 -6.65 10.41 5.73
CA VAL A 133 -7.17 9.06 5.44
C VAL A 133 -6.57 8.05 6.42
N SER A 134 -7.43 7.23 7.00
CA SER A 134 -7.05 6.07 7.81
C SER A 134 -8.13 5.01 7.66
N VAL A 135 -7.88 4.04 6.77
CA VAL A 135 -8.89 3.07 6.34
C VAL A 135 -8.40 1.66 6.57
N ASN A 136 -9.29 0.80 7.06
CA ASN A 136 -9.11 -0.64 7.08
C ASN A 136 -9.90 -1.28 5.94
N VAL A 137 -9.29 -2.24 5.27
CA VAL A 137 -9.92 -3.01 4.21
C VAL A 137 -9.90 -4.48 4.60
N THR A 138 -11.07 -5.12 4.61
CA THR A 138 -11.22 -6.54 4.91
C THR A 138 -11.88 -7.25 3.74
N ILE A 139 -11.25 -8.32 3.24
CA ILE A 139 -11.85 -9.23 2.28
C ILE A 139 -12.21 -10.53 3.00
N ILE A 140 -13.44 -11.00 2.80
CA ILE A 140 -13.89 -12.33 3.21
C ILE A 140 -14.12 -13.16 1.96
N VAL A 141 -13.56 -14.36 1.96
CA VAL A 141 -13.68 -15.33 0.89
C VAL A 141 -14.13 -16.69 1.44
N SER A 142 -14.96 -17.41 0.68
CA SER A 142 -15.46 -18.75 1.01
C SER A 142 -14.87 -19.78 0.04
N ARG A 143 -14.49 -20.97 0.53
CA ARG A 143 -14.32 -22.12 -0.37
C ARG A 143 -15.71 -22.54 -0.84
N GLY A 144 -15.89 -22.67 -2.16
CA GLY A 144 -17.15 -23.11 -2.73
C GLY A 144 -17.61 -24.42 -2.08
N LYS A 145 -18.91 -24.52 -1.83
CA LYS A 145 -19.52 -25.76 -1.35
C LYS A 145 -19.61 -26.72 -2.54
N ASP A 146 -18.92 -27.86 -2.46
CA ASP A 146 -19.09 -28.97 -3.40
C ASP A 146 -20.55 -29.46 -3.42
#